data_AF-A0A843RRF4-F1
#
_entry.id   AF-A0A843RRF4-F1
#
_cell.length_a   1.000
_cell.length_b   1.000
_cell.length_c   1.000
_cell.angle_alpha   90.00
_cell.angle_beta   90.00
_cell.angle_gamma   90.00
#
_symmetry.space_group_name_H-M   'P 1'
#
loop_
_entity.id
_entity.type
_entity.pdbx_description
1 polymer ?
#
loop_
_entity_poly.entity_id
_entity_poly.type
_entity_poly.pdbx_seq_one_letter_code
_entity_poly.pdbx_strand_id
1 'polypeptide(L)'
;MTGPFIAMALLCQRLDRQPDGTVDVRGIVDGVEVELPTDVTTAEPVVISLLAVVSLRAGTTRGSKEVTVQGQYPSGATGPAVSRRMQFSNSFPNATLTVPLELEIDQAGIYWFDVSADGQLLTRISLLVQRKA
;
A
#
# COMPACT_ATOMS: atom_id res chain seq x y z
N MET A 1 15.14 19.94 -2.51
CA MET A 1 14.12 19.07 -1.88
C MET A 1 14.84 17.96 -1.14
N THR A 2 14.49 17.71 0.13
CA THR A 2 15.07 16.64 0.95
C THR A 2 14.14 15.42 0.83
N GLY A 3 14.67 14.25 0.47
CA GLY A 3 13.87 13.02 0.25
C GLY A 3 13.33 12.39 1.55
N PRO A 4 12.92 11.12 1.55
CA PRO A 4 12.96 10.20 0.43
C PRO A 4 11.86 10.50 -0.60
N PHE A 5 12.15 10.23 -1.88
CA PHE A 5 11.21 10.37 -2.99
C PHE A 5 10.57 9.04 -3.33
N ILE A 6 9.30 9.08 -3.74
CA ILE A 6 8.58 7.89 -4.23
C ILE A 6 9.13 7.51 -5.60
N ALA A 7 9.67 6.30 -5.71
CA ALA A 7 9.97 5.66 -6.98
C ALA A 7 8.76 4.87 -7.50
N MET A 8 8.01 4.26 -6.58
CA MET A 8 6.82 3.46 -6.87
C MET A 8 5.94 3.39 -5.63
N ALA A 9 4.62 3.47 -5.80
CA ALA A 9 3.64 3.26 -4.73
C ALA A 9 2.34 2.72 -5.37
N LEU A 10 2.09 1.42 -5.23
CA LEU A 10 0.98 0.74 -5.90
C LEU A 10 0.46 -0.45 -5.09
N LEU A 11 -0.69 -0.97 -5.51
CA LEU A 11 -1.23 -2.25 -5.07
C LEU A 11 -1.01 -3.28 -6.19
N CYS A 12 -0.63 -4.50 -5.83
CA CYS A 12 -0.51 -5.60 -6.79
C CYS A 12 -0.87 -6.95 -6.17
N GLN A 13 -1.01 -7.98 -7.00
CA GLN A 13 -1.22 -9.35 -6.55
C GLN A 13 0.11 -10.01 -6.11
N ARG A 14 1.21 -9.67 -6.79
CA ARG A 14 2.50 -10.33 -6.55
C ARG A 14 3.68 -9.40 -6.84
N LEU A 15 4.75 -9.60 -6.06
CA LEU A 15 6.05 -8.99 -6.25
C LEU A 15 7.12 -10.08 -6.28
N ASP A 16 7.85 -10.20 -7.37
CA ASP A 16 8.93 -11.17 -7.51
C ASP A 16 10.28 -10.45 -7.59
N ARG A 17 11.26 -10.93 -6.84
CA ARG A 17 12.65 -10.47 -6.95
C ARG A 17 13.43 -11.45 -7.79
N GLN A 18 14.10 -10.94 -8.81
CA GLN A 18 14.92 -11.74 -9.70
C GLN A 18 16.35 -11.89 -9.14
N PRO A 19 17.10 -12.93 -9.57
CA PRO A 19 18.48 -13.13 -9.13
C PRO A 19 19.42 -11.97 -9.47
N ASP A 20 19.11 -11.19 -10.50
CA ASP A 20 19.86 -9.99 -10.91
C ASP A 20 19.52 -8.75 -10.06
N GLY A 21 18.61 -8.88 -9.09
CA GLY A 21 18.18 -7.80 -8.21
C GLY A 21 17.06 -6.93 -8.78
N THR A 22 16.58 -7.19 -9.99
CA THR A 22 15.37 -6.54 -10.54
C THR A 22 14.10 -7.07 -9.85
N VAL A 23 13.00 -6.34 -10.05
CA VAL A 23 11.72 -6.63 -9.40
C VAL A 23 10.61 -6.63 -10.42
N ASP A 24 9.86 -7.73 -10.49
CA ASP A 24 8.64 -7.84 -11.28
C ASP A 24 7.44 -7.56 -10.40
N VAL A 25 6.65 -6.56 -10.80
CA VAL A 25 5.35 -6.27 -10.22
C VAL A 25 4.29 -6.90 -11.12
N ARG A 26 3.48 -7.81 -10.58
CA ARG A 26 2.47 -8.54 -11.34
C ARG A 26 1.07 -8.30 -10.82
N GLY A 27 0.15 -8.06 -11.76
CA GLY A 27 -1.26 -7.79 -11.48
C GLY A 27 -1.42 -6.53 -10.63
N ILE A 28 -1.00 -5.37 -11.16
CA ILE A 28 -1.29 -4.07 -10.54
C ILE A 28 -2.82 -3.91 -10.44
N VAL A 29 -3.31 -3.51 -9.27
CA VAL A 29 -4.74 -3.43 -8.97
C VAL A 29 -5.12 -1.98 -8.65
N ASP A 30 -5.85 -1.36 -9.58
CA ASP A 30 -6.41 -0.02 -9.36
C ASP A 30 -7.85 -0.09 -8.81
N GLY A 31 -8.53 -1.21 -9.06
CA GLY A 31 -9.90 -1.43 -8.62
C GLY A 31 -10.32 -2.89 -8.67
N VAL A 32 -11.41 -3.18 -7.97
CA VAL A 32 -11.98 -4.52 -7.81
C VAL A 32 -13.50 -4.44 -7.84
N GLU A 33 -14.11 -5.44 -8.45
CA GLU A 33 -15.55 -5.68 -8.36
C GLU A 33 -15.81 -6.77 -7.33
N VAL A 34 -16.70 -6.48 -6.38
CA VAL A 34 -17.07 -7.39 -5.30
C VAL A 34 -18.57 -7.58 -5.24
N GLU A 35 -18.98 -8.79 -4.93
CA GLU A 35 -20.37 -9.10 -4.61
C GLU A 35 -20.57 -8.83 -3.12
N LEU A 36 -21.05 -7.62 -2.80
CA LEU A 36 -21.28 -7.22 -1.41
C LEU A 36 -22.58 -7.83 -0.91
N PRO A 37 -22.58 -8.42 0.31
CA PRO A 37 -23.79 -8.97 0.88
C PRO A 37 -24.84 -7.88 1.11
N THR A 38 -26.09 -8.21 0.78
CA THR A 38 -27.24 -7.31 0.96
C THR A 38 -27.65 -7.19 2.43
N ASP A 39 -27.34 -8.21 3.24
CA ASP A 39 -27.55 -8.26 4.68
C ASP A 39 -26.21 -8.51 5.40
N VAL A 40 -25.74 -7.49 6.12
CA VAL A 40 -24.44 -7.49 6.81
C VAL A 40 -24.46 -8.35 8.08
N THR A 41 -25.65 -8.73 8.57
CA THR A 41 -25.79 -9.44 9.86
C THR A 41 -25.60 -10.95 9.76
N THR A 42 -25.68 -11.52 8.55
CA THR A 42 -25.63 -12.97 8.32
C THR A 42 -24.58 -13.41 7.31
N ALA A 43 -23.95 -12.47 6.61
CA ALA A 43 -23.00 -12.77 5.56
C ALA A 43 -21.54 -12.79 6.04
N GLU A 44 -20.72 -13.63 5.39
CA GLU A 44 -19.27 -13.62 5.58
C GLU A 44 -18.66 -12.33 5.00
N PRO A 45 -17.67 -11.72 5.67
CA PRO A 45 -16.96 -10.56 5.13
C PRO A 45 -16.27 -10.91 3.81
N VAL A 46 -16.37 -10.01 2.82
CA VAL A 46 -15.61 -10.14 1.58
C VAL A 46 -14.17 -9.72 1.86
N VAL A 47 -13.24 -10.69 1.90
CA VAL A 47 -11.82 -10.41 2.13
C VAL A 47 -11.06 -10.41 0.80
N ILE A 48 -10.28 -9.35 0.54
CA ILE A 48 -9.38 -9.26 -0.61
C ILE A 48 -7.94 -9.20 -0.12
N SER A 49 -7.11 -10.09 -0.65
CA SER A 49 -5.66 -10.09 -0.40
C SER A 49 -4.92 -9.34 -1.51
N LEU A 50 -4.14 -8.32 -1.12
CA LEU A 50 -3.29 -7.53 -2.01
C LEU A 50 -1.90 -7.33 -1.38
N LEU A 51 -0.95 -6.87 -2.18
CA LEU A 51 0.34 -6.37 -1.72
C LEU A 51 0.43 -4.87 -2.01
N ALA A 52 0.62 -4.05 -0.99
CA ALA A 52 1.10 -2.69 -1.18
C ALA A 52 2.63 -2.70 -1.34
N VAL A 53 3.12 -2.06 -2.40
CA VAL A 53 4.55 -1.96 -2.69
C VAL A 53 4.94 -0.49 -2.80
N VAL A 54 5.84 -0.08 -1.91
CA VAL A 54 6.38 1.28 -1.85
C VAL A 54 7.89 1.22 -2.04
N SER A 55 8.40 1.81 -3.11
CA SER A 55 9.83 1.96 -3.35
C SER A 55 10.25 3.41 -3.20
N LEU A 56 11.33 3.64 -2.48
CA LEU A 56 11.84 4.95 -2.08
C LEU A 56 13.27 5.16 -2.56
N ARG A 57 13.56 6.38 -3.01
CA ARG A 57 14.90 6.88 -3.34
C ARG A 57 15.30 7.91 -2.31
N ALA A 58 16.46 7.75 -1.69
CA ALA A 58 16.92 8.57 -0.58
C ALA A 58 17.04 10.07 -0.94
N GLY A 59 17.45 10.39 -2.18
CA GLY A 59 17.91 11.74 -2.48
C GLY A 59 19.09 12.11 -1.56
N THR A 60 18.94 13.18 -0.79
CA THR A 60 19.90 13.59 0.26
C THR A 60 19.64 12.98 1.63
N THR A 61 18.54 12.23 1.82
CA THR A 61 18.15 11.66 3.12
C THR A 61 19.06 10.52 3.53
N ARG A 62 19.48 10.50 4.79
CA ARG A 62 20.35 9.47 5.37
C ARG A 62 19.83 9.08 6.75
N GLY A 63 20.23 7.91 7.23
CA GLY A 63 19.81 7.38 8.51
C GLY A 63 18.55 6.52 8.41
N SER A 64 17.98 6.21 9.58
CA SER A 64 16.75 5.43 9.69
C SER A 64 15.54 6.34 9.54
N LYS A 65 14.56 5.90 8.75
CA LYS A 65 13.26 6.57 8.55
C LYS A 65 12.15 5.58 8.80
N GLU A 66 11.16 5.95 9.59
CA GLU A 66 9.97 5.13 9.81
C GLU A 66 8.99 5.38 8.67
N VAL A 67 8.77 4.37 7.85
CA VAL A 67 7.84 4.43 6.72
C VAL A 67 6.57 3.69 7.10
N THR A 68 5.44 4.39 6.99
CA THR A 68 4.13 3.89 7.40
C THR A 68 3.17 3.87 6.21
N VAL A 69 2.46 2.75 6.05
CA VAL A 69 1.30 2.62 5.15
C VAL A 69 0.06 2.52 6.03
N GLN A 70 -0.90 3.43 5.84
CA GLN A 70 -2.10 3.56 6.66
C GLN A 70 -3.35 3.57 5.79
N GLY A 71 -4.26 2.62 6.02
CA GLY A 71 -5.57 2.61 5.35
C GLY A 71 -6.51 3.71 5.84
N GLN A 72 -7.30 4.28 4.93
CA GLN A 72 -8.42 5.17 5.17
C GLN A 72 -9.60 4.66 4.34
N TYR A 73 -10.65 4.22 5.03
CA TYR A 73 -11.77 3.52 4.40
C TYR A 73 -12.87 4.51 3.98
N PRO A 74 -13.76 4.14 3.04
CA PRO A 74 -14.76 5.07 2.53
C PRO A 74 -15.80 5.48 3.59
N SER A 75 -15.94 4.72 4.69
CA SER A 75 -16.72 5.10 5.88
C SER A 75 -16.13 6.29 6.64
N GLY A 76 -14.88 6.66 6.37
CA GLY A 76 -14.07 7.57 7.19
C GLY A 76 -13.33 6.87 8.33
N ALA A 77 -13.52 5.56 8.51
CA ALA A 77 -12.75 4.78 9.48
C ALA A 77 -11.28 4.65 9.04
N THR A 78 -10.39 4.68 10.01
CA THR A 78 -8.96 4.41 9.78
C THR A 78 -8.72 2.90 9.84
N GLY A 79 -8.12 2.37 8.77
CA GLY A 79 -7.74 0.95 8.67
C GLY A 79 -6.49 0.60 9.49
N PRO A 80 -5.93 -0.61 9.32
CA PRO A 80 -4.66 -0.96 9.96
C PRO A 80 -3.49 -0.13 9.41
N ALA A 81 -2.52 0.13 10.29
CA ALA A 81 -1.26 0.79 9.98
C ALA A 81 -0.13 -0.23 10.00
N VAL A 82 0.76 -0.18 9.01
CA VAL A 82 2.00 -0.96 9.01
C VAL A 82 3.19 -0.01 8.88
N SER A 83 4.03 -0.01 9.92
CA SER A 83 5.25 0.80 9.98
C SER A 83 6.49 -0.07 9.91
N ARG A 84 7.49 0.35 9.14
CA ARG A 84 8.83 -0.25 9.10
C ARG A 84 9.91 0.80 9.04
N ARG A 85 10.97 0.59 9.81
CA ARG A 85 12.18 1.40 9.71
C ARG A 85 13.00 1.00 8.48
N MET A 86 13.27 1.97 7.63
CA MET A 86 14.09 1.83 6.42
C MET A 86 15.40 2.61 6.62
N GLN A 87 16.52 1.99 6.27
CA GLN A 87 17.84 2.60 6.42
C GLN A 87 18.30 3.16 5.07
N PHE A 88 18.72 4.43 5.06
CA PHE A 88 19.27 5.09 3.88
C PHE A 88 20.75 5.48 4.12
N SER A 89 21.61 5.09 3.18
CA SER A 89 23.03 5.45 3.19
C SER A 89 23.54 5.71 1.76
N ASN A 90 24.81 6.09 1.61
CA ASN A 90 25.41 6.21 0.28
C ASN A 90 25.51 4.87 -0.45
N SER A 91 25.71 3.77 0.29
CA SER A 91 25.76 2.41 -0.25
C SER A 91 24.37 1.81 -0.49
N PHE A 92 23.37 2.25 0.30
CA PHE A 92 21.99 1.80 0.20
C PHE A 92 21.05 3.01 0.04
N PRO A 93 21.05 3.67 -1.14
CA PRO A 93 20.25 4.86 -1.36
C PRO A 93 18.79 4.53 -1.70
N ASN A 94 18.42 3.25 -1.79
CA ASN A 94 17.10 2.81 -2.22
C ASN A 94 16.55 1.80 -1.24
N ALA A 95 15.23 1.82 -1.03
CA ALA A 95 14.58 0.86 -0.16
C ALA A 95 13.18 0.55 -0.69
N THR A 96 12.75 -0.71 -0.57
CA THR A 96 11.40 -1.14 -0.96
C THR A 96 10.70 -1.81 0.22
N LEU A 97 9.54 -1.27 0.58
CA LEU A 97 8.60 -1.80 1.55
C LEU A 97 7.52 -2.58 0.81
N THR A 98 7.26 -3.81 1.26
CA THR A 98 6.15 -4.63 0.81
C THR A 98 5.28 -4.93 2.01
N VAL A 99 4.00 -4.60 1.92
CA VAL A 99 3.00 -4.80 2.97
C VAL A 99 1.91 -5.71 2.44
N PRO A 100 1.74 -6.93 2.97
CA PRO A 100 0.55 -7.72 2.69
C PRO A 100 -0.66 -7.04 3.32
N LEU A 101 -1.72 -6.90 2.54
CA LEU A 101 -2.99 -6.31 2.93
C LEU A 101 -4.08 -7.38 2.80
N GLU A 102 -4.80 -7.61 3.89
CA GLU A 102 -6.03 -8.37 3.92
C GLU A 102 -7.15 -7.36 4.22
N LEU A 103 -7.89 -6.99 3.18
CA LEU A 103 -8.91 -5.96 3.26
C LEU A 103 -10.27 -6.61 3.42
N GLU A 104 -10.90 -6.40 4.57
CA GLU A 104 -12.32 -6.67 4.76
C GLU A 104 -13.12 -5.56 4.07
N ILE A 105 -13.85 -5.94 3.03
CA ILE A 105 -14.65 -5.03 2.22
C ILE A 105 -16.12 -5.15 2.63
N ASP A 106 -16.62 -4.13 3.29
CA ASP A 106 -18.02 -4.00 3.74
C ASP A 106 -18.82 -3.02 2.86
N GLN A 107 -18.13 -2.11 2.16
CA GLN A 107 -18.76 -1.12 1.31
C GLN A 107 -17.97 -0.82 0.04
N ALA A 108 -18.71 -0.36 -0.98
CA ALA A 108 -18.15 0.20 -2.19
C ALA A 108 -17.62 1.62 -1.92
N GLY A 109 -16.63 2.05 -2.70
CA GLY A 109 -16.00 3.36 -2.56
C GLY A 109 -14.50 3.32 -2.83
N ILE A 110 -13.82 4.44 -2.55
CA ILE A 110 -12.37 4.54 -2.72
C ILE A 110 -11.71 4.33 -1.36
N TYR A 111 -10.88 3.30 -1.27
CA TYR A 111 -10.01 3.05 -0.13
C TYR A 111 -8.67 3.72 -0.42
N TRP A 112 -8.20 4.54 0.51
CA TRP A 112 -6.91 5.23 0.40
C TRP A 112 -5.88 4.59 1.31
N PHE A 113 -4.64 4.52 0.85
CA PHE A 113 -3.50 4.08 1.64
C PHE A 113 -2.47 5.20 1.66
N ASP A 114 -2.42 5.89 2.80
CA ASP A 114 -1.50 6.99 3.05
C ASP A 114 -0.10 6.41 3.30
N VAL A 115 0.85 6.84 2.47
CA VAL A 115 2.27 6.47 2.58
C VAL A 115 3.02 7.65 3.16
N SER A 116 3.61 7.48 4.34
CA SER A 116 4.34 8.53 5.04
C SER A 116 5.74 8.09 5.47
N ALA A 117 6.64 9.05 5.66
CA ALA A 117 7.95 8.84 6.28
C ALA A 117 8.13 9.83 7.44
N ASP A 118 8.45 9.31 8.64
CA ASP A 118 8.51 10.06 9.90
C ASP A 118 7.26 10.97 10.11
N GLY A 119 6.07 10.45 9.77
CA GLY A 119 4.80 11.17 9.87
C GLY A 119 4.52 12.17 8.74
N GLN A 120 5.47 12.45 7.85
CA GLN A 120 5.23 13.30 6.67
C GLN A 120 4.62 12.47 5.53
N LEU A 121 3.42 12.85 5.09
CA LEU A 121 2.77 12.23 3.92
C LEU A 121 3.63 12.42 2.66
N LEU A 122 3.96 11.32 2.00
CA LEU A 122 4.70 11.29 0.74
C LEU A 122 3.77 11.14 -0.46
N THR A 123 2.81 10.22 -0.38
CA THR A 123 1.82 9.95 -1.43
C THR A 123 0.62 9.18 -0.88
N ARG A 124 -0.40 8.99 -1.71
CA ARG A 124 -1.57 8.14 -1.45
C ARG A 124 -1.72 7.12 -2.57
N ILE A 125 -2.05 5.88 -2.21
CA ILE A 125 -2.45 4.83 -3.16
C ILE A 125 -3.96 4.66 -3.05
N SER A 126 -4.69 4.56 -4.16
CA SER A 126 -6.14 4.32 -4.17
C SER A 126 -6.48 2.90 -4.58
N LEU A 127 -7.55 2.36 -4.02
CA LEU A 127 -8.25 1.19 -4.52
C LEU A 127 -9.73 1.53 -4.72
N LEU A 128 -10.22 1.44 -5.95
CA LEU A 128 -11.65 1.59 -6.24
C LEU A 128 -12.37 0.25 -6.03
N VAL A 129 -13.32 0.22 -5.11
CA VAL A 129 -14.18 -0.94 -4.89
C VAL A 129 -15.56 -0.65 -5.46
N GLN A 130 -16.02 -1.49 -6.38
CA GLN A 130 -17.34 -1.39 -6.99
C GLN A 130 -18.17 -2.64 -6.65
N ARG A 131 -19.49 -2.46 -6.57
CA ARG A 131 -20.41 -3.59 -6.53
C ARG A 131 -20.43 -4.24 -7.91
N LYS A 132 -20.28 -5.56 -7.93
CA LYS A 132 -20.54 -6.36 -9.13
C LYS A 132 -22.01 -6.19 -9.53
N ALA A 133 -22.25 -5.96 -10.82
CA ALA A 133 -23.59 -5.77 -11.39
C ALA A 133 -24.39 -7.08 -11.43
#